data_AF-A0A352RL79-F1
#
_entry.id   AF-A0A352RL79-F1
#
_cell.length_a   1.000
_cell.length_b   1.000
_cell.length_c   1.000
_cell.angle_alpha   90.00
_cell.angle_beta   90.00
_cell.angle_gamma   90.00
#
_symmetry.space_group_name_H-M   'P 1'
#
loop_
_entity.id
_entity.type
_entity.pdbx_description
1 polymer ?
#
loop_
_entity_poly.entity_id
_entity_poly.type
_entity_poly.pdbx_seq_one_letter_code
_entity_poly.pdbx_strand_id
1 'polypeptide(L)'
;MAEKAHKLGVELVEYITKDEALQPSVFTDVKEGAYYVDAVNWAVDKKVTSGKSETTFAPNDSCTRAQAVTFLWRAAGSPEPTASEMTFTDVKAGSYYYKAVLWAVENKITSGMSDTLFAPDATCSRSQIVTFLYRMQNSPESKAENPFTDVKADAYYANAVLWAVENGVTTGASATTFDPAGDCTRGQIVTFLYRCLSK
;
A
#
# COMPACT_ATOMS: atom_id res chain seq x y z
N MET A 1 32.96 5.56 45.15
CA MET A 1 32.52 6.70 45.98
C MET A 1 32.93 7.96 45.24
N ALA A 2 32.24 8.30 44.16
CA ALA A 2 30.95 9.00 44.17
C ALA A 2 31.17 10.51 44.28
N GLU A 3 31.45 11.18 43.15
CA GLU A 3 31.02 12.57 42.88
C GLU A 3 31.47 13.04 41.48
N LYS A 4 30.94 12.39 40.45
CA LYS A 4 30.70 13.08 39.16
C LYS A 4 29.62 12.41 38.32
N ALA A 5 28.65 11.78 38.98
CA ALA A 5 27.50 11.12 38.38
C ALA A 5 26.21 11.96 38.55
N HIS A 6 26.31 13.30 38.53
CA HIS A 6 25.17 14.18 38.80
C HIS A 6 24.97 15.30 37.77
N LYS A 7 25.33 15.09 36.49
CA LYS A 7 24.99 16.09 35.45
C LYS A 7 24.84 15.57 34.01
N LEU A 8 24.53 14.28 33.85
CA LEU A 8 24.21 13.68 32.54
C LEU A 8 22.90 12.87 32.54
N GLY A 9 22.15 12.92 33.65
CA GLY A 9 20.93 12.11 33.85
C GLY A 9 19.61 12.81 33.57
N VAL A 10 19.60 13.96 32.87
CA VAL A 10 18.36 14.73 32.61
C VAL A 10 18.18 15.13 31.14
N GLU A 11 19.16 14.91 30.25
CA GLU A 11 19.04 15.26 28.81
C GLU A 11 18.86 14.06 27.87
N LEU A 12 18.69 12.84 28.39
CA LEU A 12 18.51 11.63 27.55
C LEU A 12 17.20 10.88 27.79
N VAL A 13 16.22 11.48 28.49
CA VAL A 13 14.94 10.85 28.82
C VAL A 13 13.73 11.62 28.25
N GLU A 14 13.87 12.19 27.05
CA GLU A 14 12.70 12.62 26.23
C GLU A 14 12.65 11.94 24.86
N TYR A 15 13.46 10.90 24.63
CA TYR A 15 13.47 10.15 23.35
C TYR A 15 12.61 8.88 23.36
N ILE A 16 11.65 8.75 24.29
CA ILE A 16 10.69 7.64 24.30
C ILE A 16 9.29 8.17 24.61
N THR A 17 8.56 8.48 23.54
CA THR A 17 7.11 8.34 23.29
C THR A 17 6.71 9.37 22.23
N LYS A 18 7.29 9.25 21.03
CA LYS A 18 6.64 9.85 19.86
C LYS A 18 5.54 8.90 19.43
N ASP A 19 4.47 8.91 20.21
CA ASP A 19 3.13 8.81 19.65
C ASP A 19 2.97 10.11 18.83
N GLU A 20 3.62 10.14 17.67
CA GLU A 20 3.58 11.31 16.79
C GLU A 20 2.18 11.29 16.18
N ALA A 21 1.24 11.88 16.92
CA ALA A 21 -0.14 12.01 16.49
C ALA A 21 -0.11 12.49 15.05
N LEU A 22 -0.62 11.64 14.15
CA LEU A 22 -0.71 11.95 12.73
C LEU A 22 -1.43 13.30 12.63
N GLN A 23 -0.78 14.28 12.02
CA GLN A 23 -1.32 15.64 11.90
C GLN A 23 -2.73 15.56 11.30
N PRO A 24 -3.70 16.35 11.81
CA PRO A 24 -5.07 16.31 11.30
C PRO A 24 -5.07 16.55 9.79
N SER A 25 -5.92 15.80 9.08
CA SER A 25 -5.92 15.81 7.62
C SER A 25 -6.26 17.21 7.10
N VAL A 26 -5.42 17.75 6.23
CA VAL A 26 -5.67 19.03 5.55
C VAL A 26 -6.78 18.92 4.49
N PHE A 27 -7.26 17.70 4.22
CA PHE A 27 -8.25 17.42 3.18
C PHE A 27 -9.67 17.49 3.71
N THR A 28 -10.52 18.30 3.05
CA THR A 28 -11.91 18.52 3.47
C THR A 28 -12.81 17.30 3.27
N ASP A 29 -12.40 16.38 2.40
CA ASP A 29 -13.11 15.14 2.08
C ASP A 29 -12.59 13.90 2.85
N VAL A 30 -11.66 14.11 3.79
CA VAL A 30 -11.17 13.11 4.73
C VAL A 30 -11.75 13.41 6.11
N LYS A 31 -12.98 12.93 6.33
CA LYS A 31 -13.72 13.20 7.56
C LYS A 31 -13.13 12.43 8.74
N GLU A 32 -13.04 13.10 9.89
CA GLU A 32 -12.65 12.48 11.15
C GLU A 32 -13.48 11.22 11.45
N GLY A 33 -12.82 10.18 11.97
CA GLY A 33 -13.43 8.88 12.26
C GLY A 33 -13.61 7.95 11.04
N ALA A 34 -13.31 8.40 9.81
CA ALA A 34 -13.27 7.48 8.68
C ALA A 34 -12.11 6.49 8.81
N TYR A 35 -12.31 5.24 8.41
CA TYR A 35 -11.33 4.15 8.60
C TYR A 35 -9.97 4.40 7.92
N TYR A 36 -9.92 5.32 6.96
CA TYR A 36 -8.74 5.64 6.17
C TYR A 36 -8.02 6.90 6.65
N VAL A 37 -8.48 7.62 7.67
CA VAL A 37 -7.87 8.90 8.10
C VAL A 37 -6.38 8.74 8.40
N ASP A 38 -6.03 7.79 9.25
CA ASP A 38 -4.63 7.54 9.64
C ASP A 38 -3.80 7.10 8.44
N ALA A 39 -4.37 6.25 7.59
CA ALA A 39 -3.70 5.77 6.39
C ALA A 39 -3.44 6.89 5.37
N VAL A 40 -4.38 7.83 5.22
CA VAL A 40 -4.20 9.01 4.36
C VAL A 40 -3.11 9.92 4.92
N ASN A 41 -3.15 10.21 6.22
CA ASN A 41 -2.15 11.06 6.86
C ASN A 41 -0.75 10.44 6.77
N TRP A 42 -0.63 9.14 7.04
CA TRP A 42 0.61 8.39 6.84
C TRP A 42 1.09 8.43 5.39
N ALA A 43 0.19 8.22 4.42
CA ALA A 43 0.57 8.20 3.02
C ALA A 43 1.07 9.57 2.52
N VAL A 44 0.54 10.66 3.06
CA VAL A 44 1.04 12.01 2.79
C VAL A 44 2.37 12.26 3.48
N ASP A 45 2.50 11.94 4.78
CA ASP A 45 3.72 12.10 5.56
C ASP A 45 4.91 11.36 4.91
N LYS A 46 4.68 10.09 4.53
CA LYS A 46 5.69 9.25 3.86
C LYS A 46 5.84 9.54 2.37
N LYS A 47 5.14 10.53 1.83
CA LYS A 47 5.16 10.92 0.40
C LYS A 47 4.81 9.76 -0.55
N VAL A 48 4.02 8.80 -0.07
CA VAL A 48 3.44 7.72 -0.87
C VAL A 48 2.52 8.31 -1.92
N THR A 49 1.71 9.30 -1.51
CA THR A 49 0.82 10.03 -2.42
C THR A 49 0.46 11.40 -1.85
N SER A 50 0.03 12.32 -2.72
CA SER A 50 -0.47 13.66 -2.35
C SER A 50 -2.00 13.70 -2.45
N GLY A 51 -2.62 14.85 -2.18
CA GLY A 51 -4.01 15.10 -2.61
C GLY A 51 -4.13 15.20 -4.13
N LYS A 52 -5.38 15.12 -4.64
CA LYS A 52 -5.72 15.53 -6.02
C LYS A 52 -5.72 17.06 -6.16
N SER A 53 -5.93 17.77 -5.07
CA SER A 53 -5.69 19.20 -4.91
C SER A 53 -5.07 19.46 -3.53
N GLU A 54 -4.82 20.73 -3.19
CA GLU A 54 -4.34 21.13 -1.86
C GLU A 54 -5.31 20.72 -0.73
N THR A 55 -6.61 20.68 -1.02
CA THR A 55 -7.66 20.45 -0.01
C THR A 55 -8.51 19.20 -0.27
N THR A 56 -8.21 18.41 -1.30
CA THR A 56 -9.01 17.24 -1.68
C THR A 56 -8.13 16.02 -1.91
N PHE A 57 -8.41 14.93 -1.20
CA PHE A 57 -7.73 13.64 -1.37
C PHE A 57 -8.41 12.72 -2.40
N ALA A 58 -9.73 12.76 -2.45
CA ALA A 58 -10.63 11.87 -3.18
C ALA A 58 -10.52 10.39 -2.73
N PRO A 59 -10.82 10.06 -1.46
CA PRO A 59 -10.63 8.70 -0.92
C PRO A 59 -11.54 7.65 -1.55
N ASN A 60 -12.67 8.05 -2.13
CA ASN A 60 -13.66 7.15 -2.74
C ASN A 60 -13.44 6.95 -4.24
N ASP A 61 -12.52 7.68 -4.87
CA ASP A 61 -12.24 7.52 -6.29
C ASP A 61 -11.50 6.21 -6.54
N SER A 62 -11.91 5.46 -7.56
CA SER A 62 -11.16 4.29 -8.05
C SER A 62 -9.76 4.71 -8.49
N CYS A 63 -8.78 3.88 -8.18
CA CYS A 63 -7.40 4.08 -8.61
C CYS A 63 -7.03 3.17 -9.78
N THR A 64 -6.25 3.70 -10.70
CA THR A 64 -5.72 2.90 -11.81
C THR A 64 -4.58 1.99 -11.36
N ARG A 65 -4.25 0.98 -12.15
CA ARG A 65 -3.10 0.09 -11.92
C ARG A 65 -1.78 0.86 -11.85
N ALA A 66 -1.60 1.88 -12.69
CA ALA A 66 -0.43 2.76 -12.64
C ALA A 66 -0.33 3.55 -11.33
N GLN A 67 -1.44 4.09 -10.83
CA GLN A 67 -1.46 4.80 -9.54
C GLN A 67 -1.13 3.85 -8.40
N ALA A 68 -1.77 2.67 -8.38
CA ALA A 68 -1.54 1.64 -7.38
C ALA A 68 -0.06 1.25 -7.27
N VAL A 69 0.56 0.82 -8.38
CA VAL A 69 1.97 0.39 -8.37
C VAL A 69 2.91 1.53 -8.00
N THR A 70 2.58 2.77 -8.38
CA THR A 70 3.35 3.96 -7.99
C THR A 70 3.30 4.20 -6.48
N PHE A 71 2.16 3.95 -5.81
CA PHE A 71 2.08 4.07 -4.35
C PHE A 71 2.90 2.99 -3.67
N LEU A 72 2.86 1.74 -4.14
CA LEU A 72 3.70 0.67 -3.62
C LEU A 72 5.18 1.01 -3.75
N TRP A 73 5.61 1.46 -4.94
CA TRP A 73 7.00 1.84 -5.21
C TRP A 73 7.48 2.98 -4.30
N ARG A 74 6.64 4.01 -4.12
CA ARG A 74 6.97 5.13 -3.22
C ARG A 74 7.01 4.71 -1.76
N ALA A 75 6.09 3.86 -1.33
CA ALA A 75 6.09 3.29 0.02
C ALA A 75 7.34 2.43 0.29
N ALA A 76 7.90 1.79 -0.75
CA ALA A 76 9.17 1.09 -0.69
C ALA A 76 10.41 2.02 -0.75
N GLY A 77 10.23 3.35 -0.74
CA GLY A 77 11.32 4.33 -0.79
C GLY A 77 11.75 4.74 -2.20
N SER A 78 10.94 4.43 -3.21
CA SER A 78 11.22 4.75 -4.64
C SER A 78 12.57 4.21 -5.14
N PRO A 79 12.91 2.93 -4.89
CA PRO A 79 14.17 2.35 -5.33
C PRO A 79 14.33 2.46 -6.85
N GLU A 80 15.53 2.85 -7.29
CA GLU A 80 15.83 2.94 -8.72
C GLU A 80 15.87 1.52 -9.32
N PRO A 81 15.07 1.21 -10.35
CA PRO A 81 15.11 -0.10 -11.00
C PRO A 81 16.46 -0.32 -11.68
N THR A 82 16.96 -1.56 -11.63
CA THR A 82 18.18 -1.95 -12.36
C THR A 82 17.86 -2.40 -13.78
N ALA A 83 16.63 -2.87 -14.01
CA ALA A 83 16.14 -3.20 -15.34
C ALA A 83 16.05 -1.95 -16.23
N SER A 84 16.65 -2.00 -17.42
CA SER A 84 16.64 -0.90 -18.39
C SER A 84 15.50 -1.00 -19.40
N GLU A 85 14.89 -2.17 -19.57
CA GLU A 85 13.92 -2.45 -20.64
C GLU A 85 12.53 -2.76 -20.10
N MET A 86 11.53 -2.11 -20.69
CA MET A 86 10.12 -2.34 -20.41
C MET A 86 9.55 -3.32 -21.43
N THR A 87 9.01 -4.45 -20.97
CA THR A 87 8.39 -5.46 -21.85
C THR A 87 6.95 -5.12 -22.21
N PHE A 88 6.30 -4.26 -21.43
CA PHE A 88 4.91 -3.86 -21.68
C PHE A 88 4.84 -2.74 -22.71
N THR A 89 4.13 -3.01 -23.81
CA THR A 89 4.01 -2.10 -24.96
C THR A 89 3.18 -0.84 -24.65
N ASP A 90 2.33 -0.90 -23.63
CA ASP A 90 1.47 0.18 -23.16
C ASP A 90 2.10 1.01 -22.02
N VAL A 91 3.35 0.73 -21.65
CA VAL A 91 4.10 1.49 -20.65
C VAL A 91 5.20 2.30 -21.33
N LYS A 92 4.85 3.53 -21.69
CA LYS A 92 5.74 4.45 -22.42
C LYS A 92 6.87 4.97 -21.51
N ALA A 93 8.09 5.02 -22.05
CA ALA A 93 9.21 5.69 -21.41
C ALA A 93 8.85 7.15 -21.07
N GLY A 94 9.23 7.60 -19.88
CA GLY A 94 8.91 8.95 -19.38
C GLY A 94 7.54 9.08 -18.70
N SER A 95 6.66 8.07 -18.77
CA SER A 95 5.45 8.05 -17.93
C SER A 95 5.82 8.09 -16.44
N TYR A 96 5.03 8.78 -15.61
CA TYR A 96 5.32 8.92 -14.17
C TYR A 96 5.43 7.59 -13.43
N TYR A 97 4.75 6.56 -13.94
CA TYR A 97 4.72 5.20 -13.40
C TYR A 97 5.77 4.28 -14.03
N TYR A 98 6.54 4.72 -15.02
CA TYR A 98 7.47 3.87 -15.78
C TYR A 98 8.46 3.14 -14.87
N LYS A 99 9.15 3.89 -13.99
CA LYS A 99 10.10 3.31 -13.03
C LYS A 99 9.42 2.40 -12.01
N ALA A 100 8.23 2.79 -11.53
CA ALA A 100 7.47 1.98 -10.59
C ALA A 100 7.06 0.62 -11.20
N VAL A 101 6.65 0.61 -12.48
CA VAL A 101 6.34 -0.63 -13.19
C VAL A 101 7.60 -1.47 -13.42
N LEU A 102 8.71 -0.86 -13.85
CA LEU A 102 9.98 -1.59 -14.01
C LEU A 102 10.40 -2.26 -12.70
N TRP A 103 10.42 -1.50 -11.61
CA TRP A 103 10.75 -2.00 -10.28
C TRP A 103 9.82 -3.14 -9.86
N ALA A 104 8.51 -3.01 -10.11
CA ALA A 104 7.54 -4.03 -9.75
C ALA A 104 7.71 -5.31 -10.57
N VAL A 105 8.10 -5.22 -11.84
CA VAL A 105 8.40 -6.40 -12.67
C VAL A 105 9.70 -7.07 -12.22
N GLU A 106 10.76 -6.27 -12.02
CA GLU A 106 12.07 -6.73 -11.55
C GLU A 106 11.97 -7.51 -10.24
N ASN A 107 11.15 -7.01 -9.31
CA ASN A 107 10.92 -7.62 -8.00
C ASN A 107 9.77 -8.64 -8.00
N LYS A 108 9.25 -9.03 -9.17
CA LYS A 108 8.17 -10.03 -9.33
C LYS A 108 6.88 -9.69 -8.58
N ILE A 109 6.63 -8.41 -8.32
CA ILE A 109 5.40 -7.90 -7.70
C ILE A 109 4.23 -8.01 -8.68
N THR A 110 4.49 -7.80 -9.97
CA THR A 110 3.51 -7.96 -11.05
C THR A 110 4.14 -8.60 -12.28
N SER A 111 3.38 -9.43 -12.98
CA SER A 111 3.70 -10.00 -14.28
C SER A 111 2.94 -9.33 -15.42
N GLY A 112 2.18 -8.26 -15.13
CA GLY A 112 1.26 -7.65 -16.10
C GLY A 112 -0.09 -8.35 -16.18
N MET A 113 -0.92 -7.92 -17.15
CA MET A 113 -2.18 -8.57 -17.53
C MET A 113 -1.95 -9.63 -18.63
N SER A 114 -0.87 -9.46 -19.40
CA SER A 114 -0.28 -10.44 -20.30
C SER A 114 1.23 -10.17 -20.39
N ASP A 115 1.96 -10.99 -21.14
CA ASP A 115 3.40 -10.84 -21.37
C ASP A 115 3.79 -9.45 -21.93
N THR A 116 2.87 -8.77 -22.61
CA THR A 116 3.12 -7.50 -23.31
C THR A 116 2.20 -6.34 -22.87
N LEU A 117 1.31 -6.57 -21.91
CA LEU A 117 0.31 -5.58 -21.47
C LEU A 117 0.32 -5.39 -19.96
N PHE A 118 0.47 -4.14 -19.49
CA PHE A 118 0.30 -3.80 -18.07
C PHE A 118 -1.11 -3.30 -17.74
N ALA A 119 -1.77 -2.62 -18.69
CA ALA A 119 -3.01 -1.87 -18.57
C ALA A 119 -2.95 -0.74 -17.52
N PRO A 120 -2.09 0.28 -17.69
CA PRO A 120 -1.84 1.32 -16.67
C PRO A 120 -3.08 2.13 -16.29
N ASP A 121 -4.00 2.34 -17.24
CA ASP A 121 -5.20 3.18 -17.06
C ASP A 121 -6.43 2.37 -16.61
N ALA A 122 -6.36 1.04 -16.61
CA ALA A 122 -7.44 0.22 -16.08
C ALA A 122 -7.54 0.39 -14.55
N THR A 123 -8.76 0.33 -14.02
CA THR A 123 -8.99 0.31 -12.58
C THR A 123 -8.33 -0.91 -11.96
N CYS A 124 -7.72 -0.72 -10.79
CA CYS A 124 -7.06 -1.81 -10.08
C CYS A 124 -8.06 -2.45 -9.12
N SER A 125 -8.25 -3.76 -9.22
CA SER A 125 -9.17 -4.46 -8.33
C SER A 125 -8.56 -4.70 -6.95
N ARG A 126 -9.41 -4.95 -5.95
CA ARG A 126 -8.98 -5.28 -4.57
C ARG A 126 -8.05 -6.49 -4.53
N SER A 127 -8.34 -7.54 -5.29
CA SER A 127 -7.48 -8.73 -5.38
C SER A 127 -6.11 -8.42 -5.97
N GLN A 128 -6.01 -7.53 -6.96
CA GLN A 128 -4.74 -7.13 -7.55
C GLN A 128 -3.86 -6.38 -6.54
N ILE A 129 -4.42 -5.43 -5.79
CA ILE A 129 -3.68 -4.67 -4.77
C ILE A 129 -3.12 -5.59 -3.70
N VAL A 130 -3.95 -6.48 -3.15
CA VAL A 130 -3.51 -7.43 -2.11
C VAL A 130 -2.47 -8.40 -2.66
N THR A 131 -2.61 -8.85 -3.91
CA THR A 131 -1.61 -9.71 -4.57
C THR A 131 -0.27 -8.98 -4.75
N PHE A 132 -0.28 -7.70 -5.09
CA PHE A 132 0.96 -6.92 -5.19
C PHE A 132 1.64 -6.78 -3.82
N LEU A 133 0.89 -6.46 -2.77
CA LEU A 133 1.45 -6.37 -1.41
C LEU A 133 2.03 -7.70 -0.95
N TYR A 134 1.28 -8.79 -1.17
CA TYR A 134 1.73 -10.14 -0.85
C TYR A 134 3.07 -10.49 -1.51
N ARG A 135 3.19 -10.23 -2.82
CA ARG A 135 4.42 -10.48 -3.57
C ARG A 135 5.56 -9.56 -3.16
N MET A 136 5.26 -8.30 -2.84
CA MET A 136 6.23 -7.35 -2.28
C MET A 136 6.80 -7.84 -0.93
N GLN A 137 6.04 -8.62 -0.17
CA GLN A 137 6.48 -9.29 1.05
C GLN A 137 7.15 -10.65 0.80
N ASN A 138 7.50 -10.97 -0.46
CA ASN A 138 8.07 -12.24 -0.91
C ASN A 138 7.12 -13.45 -0.79
N SER A 139 5.82 -13.23 -0.92
CA SER A 139 4.79 -14.28 -0.96
C SER A 139 4.88 -15.30 0.20
N PRO A 140 4.87 -14.84 1.46
CA PRO A 140 4.98 -15.75 2.61
C PRO A 140 3.82 -16.76 2.65
N GLU A 141 4.04 -17.91 3.27
CA GLU A 141 2.93 -18.83 3.52
C GLU A 141 1.96 -18.25 4.55
N SER A 142 0.68 -18.58 4.41
CA SER A 142 -0.36 -18.23 5.38
C SER A 142 -1.03 -19.50 5.91
N LYS A 143 -1.34 -19.48 7.20
CA LYS A 143 -2.08 -20.57 7.87
C LYS A 143 -3.52 -20.18 8.18
N ALA A 144 -3.95 -18.98 7.80
CA ALA A 144 -5.30 -18.52 8.03
C ALA A 144 -6.30 -19.38 7.24
N GLU A 145 -7.40 -19.74 7.90
CA GLU A 145 -8.56 -20.28 7.22
C GLU A 145 -9.23 -19.18 6.39
N ASN A 146 -9.83 -19.57 5.26
CA ASN A 146 -10.53 -18.63 4.40
C ASN A 146 -11.87 -18.21 5.02
N PRO A 147 -12.06 -16.95 5.45
CA PRO A 147 -13.35 -16.51 5.98
C PRO A 147 -14.34 -16.10 4.88
N PHE A 148 -13.88 -15.98 3.62
CA PHE A 148 -14.63 -15.34 2.55
C PHE A 148 -15.22 -16.35 1.56
N THR A 149 -16.54 -16.27 1.34
CA THR A 149 -17.27 -17.18 0.45
C THR A 149 -17.00 -16.92 -1.04
N ASP A 150 -16.53 -15.73 -1.38
CA ASP A 150 -16.23 -15.27 -2.74
C ASP A 150 -14.74 -15.41 -3.12
N VAL A 151 -13.92 -15.98 -2.23
CA VAL A 151 -12.52 -16.33 -2.51
C VAL A 151 -12.43 -17.83 -2.72
N LYS A 152 -12.27 -18.25 -3.98
CA LYS A 152 -12.06 -19.68 -4.30
C LYS A 152 -10.62 -20.09 -3.99
N ALA A 153 -10.42 -21.31 -3.50
CA ALA A 153 -9.10 -21.81 -3.10
C ALA A 153 -8.08 -21.86 -4.27
N ASP A 154 -8.56 -22.01 -5.50
CA ASP A 154 -7.76 -22.07 -6.72
C ASP A 154 -7.56 -20.71 -7.40
N ALA A 155 -8.14 -19.63 -6.85
CA ALA A 155 -7.96 -18.30 -7.40
C ALA A 155 -6.51 -17.82 -7.21
N TYR A 156 -5.95 -17.13 -8.21
CA TYR A 156 -4.55 -16.65 -8.17
C TYR A 156 -4.23 -15.75 -6.97
N TYR A 157 -5.24 -15.11 -6.39
CA TYR A 157 -5.14 -14.20 -5.24
C TYR A 157 -5.47 -14.87 -3.91
N ALA A 158 -5.87 -16.15 -3.88
CA ALA A 158 -6.36 -16.81 -2.67
C ALA A 158 -5.33 -16.72 -1.53
N ASN A 159 -4.10 -17.17 -1.77
CA ASN A 159 -3.02 -17.10 -0.78
C ASN A 159 -2.71 -15.66 -0.33
N ALA A 160 -2.76 -14.70 -1.26
CA ALA A 160 -2.54 -13.30 -0.93
C ALA A 160 -3.62 -12.77 0.01
N VAL A 161 -4.89 -13.15 -0.21
CA VAL A 161 -6.01 -12.76 0.66
C VAL A 161 -5.88 -13.40 2.05
N LEU A 162 -5.54 -14.69 2.14
CA LEU A 162 -5.33 -15.37 3.43
C LEU A 162 -4.20 -14.72 4.22
N TRP A 163 -3.06 -14.48 3.57
CA TRP A 163 -1.95 -13.76 4.18
C TRP A 163 -2.37 -12.37 4.66
N ALA A 164 -3.13 -11.63 3.85
CA ALA A 164 -3.59 -10.30 4.19
C ALA A 164 -4.57 -10.29 5.37
N VAL A 165 -5.38 -11.33 5.54
CA VAL A 165 -6.23 -11.50 6.73
C VAL A 165 -5.38 -11.80 7.96
N GLU A 166 -4.48 -12.79 7.86
CA GLU A 166 -3.60 -13.21 8.95
C GLU A 166 -2.77 -12.03 9.49
N ASN A 167 -2.29 -11.18 8.59
CA ASN A 167 -1.48 -10.02 8.91
C ASN A 167 -2.30 -8.75 9.11
N GLY A 168 -3.64 -8.83 9.16
CA GLY A 168 -4.53 -7.69 9.40
C GLY A 168 -4.40 -6.55 8.38
N VAL A 169 -3.95 -6.85 7.16
CA VAL A 169 -3.94 -5.91 6.02
C VAL A 169 -5.38 -5.64 5.56
N THR A 170 -6.24 -6.66 5.56
CA THR A 170 -7.66 -6.54 5.21
C THR A 170 -8.55 -7.26 6.22
N THR A 171 -9.77 -6.75 6.38
CA THR A 171 -10.86 -7.37 7.16
C THR A 171 -12.01 -7.82 6.26
N GLY A 172 -11.84 -7.77 4.94
CA GLY A 172 -12.92 -7.99 3.97
C GLY A 172 -13.77 -6.75 3.71
N ALA A 173 -14.67 -6.85 2.73
CA ALA A 173 -15.76 -5.89 2.51
C ALA A 173 -16.92 -6.14 3.49
N SER A 174 -17.06 -7.39 3.94
CA SER A 174 -17.89 -7.81 5.06
C SER A 174 -17.16 -8.94 5.83
N ALA A 175 -17.76 -9.48 6.87
CA ALA A 175 -17.21 -10.62 7.60
C ALA A 175 -17.00 -11.87 6.73
N THR A 176 -17.78 -12.03 5.64
CA THR A 176 -17.76 -13.24 4.79
C THR A 176 -17.54 -12.93 3.31
N THR A 177 -17.23 -11.69 2.95
CA THR A 177 -17.04 -11.25 1.56
C THR A 177 -15.78 -10.41 1.44
N PHE A 178 -14.89 -10.78 0.53
CA PHE A 178 -13.68 -10.01 0.23
C PHE A 178 -13.91 -8.95 -0.86
N ASP A 179 -14.79 -9.25 -1.82
CA ASP A 179 -15.01 -8.53 -3.08
C ASP A 179 -13.73 -8.45 -3.93
N PRO A 180 -13.25 -9.57 -4.51
CA PRO A 180 -11.98 -9.60 -5.24
C PRO A 180 -11.99 -8.79 -6.54
N ALA A 181 -13.16 -8.65 -7.18
CA ALA A 181 -13.31 -7.97 -8.46
C ALA A 181 -13.65 -6.48 -8.32
N GLY A 182 -14.11 -6.04 -7.16
CA GLY A 182 -14.41 -4.63 -6.89
C GLY A 182 -13.21 -3.72 -7.11
N ASP A 183 -13.50 -2.55 -7.68
CA ASP A 183 -12.52 -1.48 -7.86
C ASP A 183 -11.98 -1.05 -6.49
N CYS A 184 -10.65 -0.94 -6.38
CA CYS A 184 -10.02 -0.48 -5.16
C CYS A 184 -9.95 1.06 -5.17
N THR A 185 -10.57 1.69 -4.18
CA THR A 185 -10.53 3.14 -4.06
C THR A 185 -9.17 3.62 -3.56
N ARG A 186 -8.86 4.89 -3.80
CA ARG A 186 -7.63 5.52 -3.33
C ARG A 186 -7.44 5.37 -1.82
N GLY A 187 -8.51 5.57 -1.04
CA GLY A 187 -8.52 5.38 0.41
C GLY A 187 -8.24 3.94 0.82
N GLN A 188 -8.84 2.97 0.13
CA GLN A 188 -8.58 1.55 0.38
C GLN A 188 -7.13 1.16 0.12
N ILE A 189 -6.53 1.62 -0.99
CA ILE A 189 -5.14 1.31 -1.33
C ILE A 189 -4.20 1.83 -0.24
N VAL A 190 -4.34 3.08 0.19
CA VAL A 190 -3.48 3.62 1.25
C VAL A 190 -3.72 2.92 2.59
N THR A 191 -4.95 2.50 2.90
CA THR A 191 -5.24 1.68 4.09
C THR A 191 -4.54 0.33 4.05
N PHE A 192 -4.54 -0.36 2.91
CA PHE A 192 -3.81 -1.63 2.78
C PHE A 192 -2.30 -1.43 2.91
N LEU A 193 -1.74 -0.39 2.29
CA LEU A 193 -0.32 -0.04 2.42
C LEU A 193 0.05 0.28 3.87
N TYR A 194 -0.72 1.15 4.52
CA TYR A 194 -0.52 1.53 5.92
C TYR A 194 -0.51 0.29 6.81
N ARG A 195 -1.57 -0.52 6.79
CA ARG A 195 -1.67 -1.74 7.60
C ARG A 195 -0.57 -2.77 7.32
N CYS A 196 -0.05 -2.79 6.10
CA CYS A 196 1.05 -3.68 5.70
C CYS A 196 2.42 -3.18 6.19
N LEU A 197 2.65 -1.86 6.26
CA LEU A 197 4.00 -1.27 6.37
C LEU A 197 4.24 -0.45 7.64
N SER A 198 3.19 -0.12 8.40
CA SER A 198 3.27 0.75 9.58
C SER A 198 3.12 0.01 10.91
N LYS A 199 3.26 -1.31 10.91
CA LYS A 199 3.19 -2.14 12.12
C LYS A 199 4.54 -2.28 12.79
#